data_AF-A0AAW4HZL0-F1
#
_entry.id   AF-A0AAW4HZL0-F1
#
_cell.length_a   1.000
_cell.length_b   1.000
_cell.length_c   1.000
_cell.angle_alpha   90.00
_cell.angle_beta   90.00
_cell.angle_gamma   90.00
#
_symmetry.space_group_name_H-M   'P 1'
#
loop_
_entity.id
_entity.type
_entity.pdbx_description
1 polymer ?
#
loop_
_entity_poly.entity_id
_entity_poly.type
_entity_poly.pdbx_seq_one_letter_code
_entity_poly.pdbx_strand_id
1 'polypeptide(L)'
;MHIYIEKYDRQQGMLLADFVYVEHLDQFCDRIGQRLNEADERTMILIEGLNFVSGIYPKEGCVYHFPDELITKYKWNRESIEESEEEKEIGSSDIIAFRAKGNGEIPSFFSKALKRYKWNLAKPKDLSYWDGKPCGGKGIKEDLSVKVRNVGQGNWNEVYKKDRCILIYDLGVSIKYNNHQVKQIIRNTQAFKDSPSLIISHWDIDHYKAIFQAESELLGSLCCVFCPAKLPNLTSERAFKRLKENCNYINSIEEDDSRLISRRISLSLVFDEPNFVLFRGEKSSDRNKSGLSIAVWNKNSSIILAGDHYYYQIFDYIYKKIPQGLKVNLVTPHHGGEAGSLKRYIGNIPNVNIAATSTGENNYEHPKPENKKNIIKMGFKWVSTNEVNGDIEILL
;
A
#
# COMPACT_ATOMS: atom_id res chain seq x y z
N MET A 1 18.53 10.01 15.98
CA MET A 1 17.60 8.97 15.51
C MET A 1 16.75 9.50 14.37
N HIS A 2 16.51 8.69 13.35
CA HIS A 2 15.62 9.04 12.23
C HIS A 2 14.38 8.15 12.25
N ILE A 3 13.23 8.76 12.00
CA ILE A 3 11.96 8.07 11.83
C ILE A 3 11.34 8.40 10.48
N TYR A 4 10.65 7.43 9.92
CA TYR A 4 9.81 7.54 8.76
C TYR A 4 8.36 7.74 9.20
N ILE A 5 7.67 8.74 8.64
CA ILE A 5 6.26 8.98 8.96
C ILE A 5 5.41 8.07 8.07
N GLU A 6 4.90 7.00 8.67
CA GLU A 6 3.99 6.09 8.01
C GLU A 6 2.66 6.79 7.79
N LYS A 7 2.11 7.38 8.86
CA LYS A 7 0.77 7.99 8.85
C LYS A 7 0.63 9.09 9.88
N TYR A 8 -0.07 10.18 9.52
CA TYR A 8 -0.43 11.23 10.46
C TYR A 8 -1.90 11.64 10.29
N ASP A 9 -2.66 11.52 11.38
CA ASP A 9 -4.04 11.98 11.46
C ASP A 9 -4.12 13.19 12.38
N ARG A 10 -4.40 14.35 11.76
CA ARG A 10 -4.53 15.63 12.45
C ARG A 10 -5.77 15.68 13.36
N GLN A 11 -6.87 15.03 13.00
CA GLN A 11 -8.12 15.10 13.77
C GLN A 11 -7.99 14.36 15.09
N GLN A 12 -7.33 13.21 15.09
CA GLN A 12 -7.10 12.39 16.29
C GLN A 12 -5.76 12.68 16.99
N GLY A 13 -4.91 13.49 16.36
CA GLY A 13 -3.54 13.69 16.84
C GLY A 13 -2.73 12.39 16.83
N MET A 14 -3.00 11.50 15.88
CA MET A 14 -2.35 10.19 15.79
C MET A 14 -1.14 10.28 14.86
N LEU A 15 0.02 9.87 15.33
CA LEU A 15 1.25 9.72 14.55
C LEU A 15 1.70 8.27 14.60
N LEU A 16 1.65 7.58 13.46
CA LEU A 16 2.30 6.30 13.25
C LEU A 16 3.62 6.53 12.51
N ALA A 17 4.70 6.06 13.09
CA ALA A 17 6.03 6.19 12.52
C ALA A 17 6.82 4.90 12.69
N ASP A 18 7.88 4.76 11.92
CA ASP A 18 8.77 3.61 12.01
C ASP A 18 10.24 4.07 12.00
N PHE A 19 11.12 3.25 12.54
CA PHE A 19 12.55 3.49 12.44
C PHE A 19 13.04 3.10 11.06
N VAL A 20 14.06 3.85 10.63
CA VAL A 20 14.65 3.63 9.30
C VAL A 20 15.89 2.74 9.36
N TYR A 21 16.53 2.65 10.53
CA TYR A 21 17.65 1.76 10.79
C TYR A 21 17.52 1.14 12.18
N VAL A 22 18.05 -0.07 12.36
CA VAL A 22 18.02 -0.80 13.64
C VAL A 22 18.75 -0.01 14.73
N GLU A 23 19.87 0.64 14.41
CA GLU A 23 20.63 1.42 15.38
C GLU A 23 19.81 2.61 15.93
N HIS A 24 18.84 3.13 15.17
CA HIS A 24 17.94 4.17 15.66
C HIS A 24 16.84 3.63 16.57
N LEU A 25 16.37 2.41 16.32
CA LEU A 25 15.45 1.71 17.22
C LEU A 25 16.16 1.37 18.54
N ASP A 26 17.40 0.89 18.48
CA ASP A 26 18.22 0.58 19.67
C ASP A 26 18.48 1.84 20.51
N GLN A 27 18.90 2.94 19.86
CA GLN A 27 19.05 4.24 20.52
C GLN A 27 17.75 4.71 21.18
N PHE A 28 16.59 4.44 20.56
CA PHE A 28 15.31 4.82 21.14
C PHE A 28 15.00 3.98 22.38
N CYS A 29 15.15 2.65 22.25
CA CYS A 29 14.98 1.68 23.33
C CYS A 29 15.84 2.02 24.55
N ASP A 30 17.13 2.30 24.34
CA ASP A 30 18.05 2.69 25.43
C ASP A 30 17.61 3.98 26.12
N ARG A 31 17.08 4.96 25.37
CA ARG A 31 16.62 6.24 25.93
C ARG A 31 15.31 6.15 26.71
N ILE A 32 14.40 5.24 26.32
CA ILE A 32 13.16 4.99 27.07
C ILE A 32 13.33 3.94 28.18
N GLY A 33 14.53 3.37 28.31
CA GLY A 33 14.84 2.33 29.30
C GLY A 33 14.08 1.02 29.08
N GLN A 34 13.69 0.71 27.83
CA GLN A 34 12.95 -0.49 27.47
C GLN A 34 13.65 -1.19 26.32
N ARG A 35 13.91 -2.49 26.44
CA ARG A 35 14.48 -3.30 25.36
C ARG A 35 13.42 -4.22 24.76
N LEU A 36 13.45 -4.36 23.44
CA LEU A 36 12.75 -5.44 22.76
C LEU A 36 13.48 -6.75 23.06
N ASN A 37 12.71 -7.84 23.20
CA ASN A 37 13.32 -9.17 23.26
C ASN A 37 13.72 -9.59 21.84
N GLU A 38 14.61 -10.58 21.72
CA GLU A 38 15.10 -11.03 20.40
C GLU A 38 13.99 -11.57 19.48
N ALA A 39 12.86 -11.98 20.05
CA ALA A 39 11.71 -12.51 19.30
C ALA A 39 10.74 -11.41 18.82
N ASP A 40 10.82 -10.19 19.35
CA ASP A 40 9.92 -9.09 19.03
C ASP A 40 10.48 -8.28 17.87
N GLU A 41 10.08 -8.67 16.66
CA GLU A 41 10.50 -8.00 15.44
C GLU A 41 9.70 -6.72 15.15
N ARG A 42 8.86 -6.22 16.06
CA ARG A 42 8.05 -5.01 15.84
C ARG A 42 8.93 -3.77 15.94
N THR A 43 8.65 -2.77 15.09
CA THR A 43 9.51 -1.59 15.00
C THR A 43 8.73 -0.27 14.99
N MET A 44 7.44 -0.29 14.66
CA MET A 44 6.66 0.94 14.60
C MET A 44 6.39 1.52 15.99
N ILE A 45 6.26 2.83 16.04
CA ILE A 45 5.82 3.59 17.19
C ILE A 45 4.50 4.29 16.87
N LEU A 46 3.61 4.36 17.85
CA LEU A 46 2.36 5.09 17.75
C LEU A 46 2.27 6.12 18.87
N ILE A 47 1.98 7.37 18.50
CA ILE A 47 1.71 8.44 19.44
C ILE A 47 0.30 8.94 19.19
N GLU A 48 -0.54 8.95 20.22
CA GLU A 48 -1.93 9.40 20.14
C GLU A 48 -2.10 10.75 20.87
N GLY A 49 -3.09 11.57 20.50
CA GLY A 49 -3.36 12.83 21.20
C GLY A 49 -2.29 13.93 21.01
N LEU A 50 -1.54 13.90 19.92
CA LEU A 50 -0.61 14.96 19.55
C LEU A 50 -1.31 16.21 19.02
N ASN A 51 -1.05 17.36 19.63
CA ASN A 51 -1.53 18.66 19.19
C ASN A 51 -0.36 19.62 18.92
N PHE A 52 -0.10 19.93 17.64
CA PHE A 52 0.97 20.86 17.24
C PHE A 52 0.49 22.30 17.20
N VAL A 53 1.17 23.19 17.93
CA VAL A 53 0.80 24.62 18.04
C VAL A 53 1.05 25.39 16.74
N SER A 54 2.15 25.10 16.06
CA SER A 54 2.66 25.96 14.99
C SER A 54 2.00 25.73 13.62
N GLY A 55 0.95 24.90 13.52
CA GLY A 55 0.29 24.55 12.26
C GLY A 55 1.17 23.79 11.25
N ILE A 56 2.38 23.41 11.64
CA ILE A 56 3.32 22.62 10.82
C ILE A 56 3.17 21.17 11.26
N TYR A 57 2.82 20.31 10.32
CA TYR A 57 2.51 18.91 10.58
C TYR A 57 3.54 17.98 9.92
N PRO A 58 3.80 16.80 10.51
CA PRO A 58 4.59 15.78 9.84
C PRO A 58 3.91 15.38 8.53
N LYS A 59 4.71 15.35 7.46
CA LYS A 59 4.27 14.86 6.16
C LYS A 59 4.53 13.35 6.08
N GLU A 60 3.50 12.59 5.69
CA GLU A 60 3.59 11.16 5.40
C GLU A 60 4.62 10.88 4.29
N GLY A 61 5.27 9.72 4.36
CA GLY A 61 6.29 9.31 3.38
C GLY A 61 7.63 10.04 3.51
N CYS A 62 7.80 10.85 4.56
CA CYS A 62 9.02 11.62 4.78
C CYS A 62 9.80 11.10 6.00
N VAL A 63 11.12 11.30 5.97
CA VAL A 63 12.01 11.00 7.10
C VAL A 63 12.32 12.27 7.87
N TYR A 64 12.30 12.19 9.19
CA TYR A 64 12.65 13.28 10.10
C TYR A 64 13.64 12.81 11.16
N HIS A 65 14.35 13.77 11.75
CA HIS A 65 14.96 13.54 13.06
C HIS A 65 13.84 13.36 14.09
N PHE A 66 13.93 12.30 14.90
CA PHE A 66 12.97 12.11 15.97
C PHE A 66 13.30 13.07 17.13
N PRO A 67 12.36 13.92 17.57
CA PRO A 67 12.65 14.95 18.57
C PRO A 67 12.86 14.35 19.96
N ASP A 68 13.93 14.81 20.62
CA ASP A 68 14.29 14.41 21.98
C ASP A 68 13.21 14.76 23.00
N GLU A 69 12.48 15.84 22.72
CA GLU A 69 11.35 16.32 23.50
C GLU A 69 10.21 15.31 23.51
N LEU A 70 9.93 14.60 22.41
CA LEU A 70 8.86 13.59 22.39
C LEU A 70 9.22 12.35 23.22
N ILE A 71 10.51 12.02 23.28
CA ILE A 71 11.01 10.88 24.05
C ILE A 71 10.92 11.17 25.55
N THR A 72 11.35 12.36 25.94
CA THR A 72 11.42 12.77 27.35
C THR A 72 10.07 13.22 27.92
N LYS A 73 9.21 13.84 27.10
CA LYS A 73 7.89 14.33 27.53
C LYS A 73 6.90 13.21 27.79
N TYR A 74 6.94 12.12 27.01
CA TYR A 74 5.91 11.09 27.05
C TYR A 74 6.37 9.81 27.72
N LYS A 75 5.44 9.17 28.44
CA LYS A 75 5.61 7.81 28.93
C LYS A 75 5.37 6.85 27.78
N TRP A 76 6.42 6.15 27.39
CA TRP A 76 6.36 5.07 26.41
C TRP A 76 5.98 3.76 27.09
N ASN A 77 5.05 3.03 26.51
CA ASN A 77 4.69 1.68 26.94
C ASN A 77 5.00 0.73 25.78
N ARG A 78 5.73 -0.35 26.06
CA ARG A 78 5.87 -1.46 25.13
C ARG A 78 4.51 -2.13 24.97
N GLU A 79 4.15 -2.44 23.73
CA GLU A 79 2.93 -3.20 23.47
C GLU A 79 3.07 -4.64 23.91
N SER A 80 2.03 -5.17 24.56
CA SER A 80 1.99 -6.59 24.89
C SER A 80 1.99 -7.41 23.60
N ILE A 81 2.60 -8.60 23.65
CA ILE A 81 2.54 -9.58 22.57
C ILE A 81 1.31 -10.49 22.78
N GLU A 82 0.68 -10.43 23.95
CA GLU A 82 -0.36 -11.37 24.36
C GLU A 82 -1.59 -11.29 23.44
N GLU A 83 -1.81 -12.40 22.72
CA GLU A 83 -3.01 -12.69 21.95
C GLU A 83 -4.15 -13.01 22.92
N SER A 84 -4.70 -12.01 23.62
CA SER A 84 -6.00 -12.24 24.26
C SER A 84 -7.06 -12.24 23.16
N GLU A 85 -7.78 -13.36 23.00
CA GLU A 85 -8.86 -13.50 22.01
C GLU A 85 -10.02 -12.51 22.24
N GLU A 86 -10.02 -11.78 23.36
CA GLU A 86 -11.12 -10.95 23.84
C GLU A 86 -10.87 -9.44 23.89
N GLU A 87 -9.68 -8.92 23.57
CA GLU A 87 -9.44 -7.47 23.67
C GLU A 87 -9.90 -6.67 22.45
N LYS A 88 -10.90 -5.82 22.72
CA LYS A 88 -11.67 -4.95 21.81
C LYS A 88 -10.97 -3.65 21.40
N GLU A 89 -9.67 -3.49 21.63
CA GLU A 89 -9.01 -2.22 21.29
C GLU A 89 -8.47 -2.19 19.85
N ILE A 90 -8.69 -1.03 19.22
CA ILE A 90 -8.28 -0.71 17.86
C ILE A 90 -6.75 -0.67 17.77
N GLY A 91 -6.17 -1.35 16.78
CA GLY A 91 -4.79 -1.11 16.34
C GLY A 91 -3.84 -2.31 16.46
N SER A 92 -3.05 -2.48 15.41
CA SER A 92 -2.17 -3.60 15.07
C SER A 92 -1.06 -3.92 16.09
N SER A 93 -1.27 -4.96 16.89
CA SER A 93 -0.28 -5.49 17.83
C SER A 93 0.94 -6.16 17.17
N ASP A 94 0.91 -6.43 15.86
CA ASP A 94 1.93 -7.14 15.10
C ASP A 94 2.99 -6.26 14.43
N ILE A 95 2.78 -4.95 14.38
CA ILE A 95 3.73 -3.98 13.80
C ILE A 95 4.16 -2.90 14.79
N ILE A 96 3.31 -2.56 15.77
CA ILE A 96 3.56 -1.51 16.77
C ILE A 96 4.33 -2.11 17.95
N ALA A 97 5.54 -1.62 18.18
CA ALA A 97 6.38 -1.99 19.32
C ALA A 97 6.10 -1.14 20.56
N PHE A 98 5.87 0.16 20.35
CA PHE A 98 5.72 1.12 21.45
C PHE A 98 4.57 2.09 21.20
N ARG A 99 3.85 2.42 22.28
CA ARG A 99 2.83 3.47 22.30
C ARG A 99 3.13 4.56 23.30
N ALA A 100 2.76 5.78 22.95
CA ALA A 100 2.73 6.92 23.85
C ALA A 100 1.40 7.68 23.70
N LYS A 101 0.90 8.21 24.83
CA LYS A 101 -0.24 9.13 24.83
C LYS A 101 0.27 10.55 25.06
N GLY A 102 0.06 11.37 24.04
CA GLY A 102 0.33 12.79 24.05
C GLY A 102 -0.58 13.53 25.03
N ASN A 103 0.01 14.45 25.78
CA ASN A 103 -0.73 15.41 26.59
C ASN A 103 -0.33 16.85 26.23
N GLY A 104 -1.35 17.66 25.97
CA GLY A 104 -1.20 19.08 25.69
C GLY A 104 -0.51 19.40 24.37
N GLU A 105 -0.20 20.68 24.22
CA GLU A 105 0.41 21.25 23.03
C GLU A 105 1.91 20.95 22.95
N ILE A 106 2.42 20.75 21.73
CA ILE A 106 3.85 20.62 21.44
C ILE A 106 4.27 21.56 20.30
N PRO A 107 5.52 22.10 20.36
CA PRO A 107 6.13 22.73 19.20
C PRO A 107 6.17 21.77 18.01
N SER A 108 6.10 22.29 16.79
CA SER A 108 6.37 21.43 15.64
C SER A 108 7.86 21.27 15.42
N PHE A 109 8.28 20.01 15.43
CA PHE A 109 9.64 19.59 15.10
C PHE A 109 9.76 19.11 13.65
N PHE A 110 8.65 19.09 12.91
CA PHE A 110 8.53 18.48 11.58
C PHE A 110 8.63 19.51 10.44
N SER A 111 9.27 20.66 10.69
CA SER A 111 9.38 21.74 9.71
C SER A 111 10.28 21.42 8.51
N LYS A 112 11.20 20.47 8.65
CA LYS A 112 12.16 20.12 7.60
C LYS A 112 12.40 18.62 7.51
N ALA A 113 11.73 17.98 6.56
CA ALA A 113 12.03 16.60 6.17
C ALA A 113 13.49 16.47 5.66
N LEU A 114 14.10 15.33 5.95
CA LEU A 114 15.43 14.99 5.45
C LEU A 114 15.39 14.78 3.94
N LYS A 115 16.15 15.60 3.20
CA LYS A 115 16.17 15.60 1.73
C LYS A 115 16.97 14.46 1.12
N ARG A 116 17.93 13.91 1.87
CA ARG A 116 18.82 12.84 1.41
C ARG A 116 18.90 11.80 2.51
N TYR A 117 18.46 10.60 2.16
CA TYR A 117 18.54 9.44 3.02
C TYR A 117 18.91 8.24 2.13
N LYS A 118 19.75 7.35 2.65
CA LYS A 118 20.16 6.13 1.95
C LYS A 118 19.17 5.05 2.31
N TRP A 119 18.29 4.75 1.38
CA TRP A 119 17.30 3.70 1.55
C TRP A 119 17.95 2.32 1.47
N ASN A 120 17.42 1.37 2.23
CA ASN A 120 17.73 -0.04 2.02
C ASN A 120 17.07 -0.49 0.72
N LEU A 121 17.82 -1.27 -0.05
CA LEU A 121 17.38 -1.78 -1.34
C LEU A 121 17.15 -3.29 -1.23
N ALA A 122 15.90 -3.68 -1.48
CA ALA A 122 15.51 -5.05 -1.70
C ALA A 122 16.30 -5.62 -2.88
N LYS A 123 17.00 -6.73 -2.63
CA LYS A 123 17.70 -7.47 -3.67
C LYS A 123 16.82 -8.63 -4.14
N PRO A 124 16.65 -8.81 -5.46
CA PRO A 124 15.84 -9.89 -6.00
C PRO A 124 16.32 -11.26 -5.49
N LYS A 125 15.40 -12.22 -5.39
CA LYS A 125 15.70 -13.61 -5.08
C LYS A 125 15.61 -14.42 -6.37
N ASP A 126 16.72 -15.10 -6.67
CA ASP A 126 16.91 -16.07 -7.76
C ASP A 126 16.06 -15.82 -9.01
N LEU A 127 16.60 -15.09 -9.98
CA LEU A 127 15.94 -14.83 -11.27
C LEU A 127 16.42 -15.76 -12.39
N SER A 128 17.29 -16.73 -12.08
CA SER A 128 18.10 -17.42 -13.09
C SER A 128 17.30 -18.31 -14.05
N TYR A 129 16.11 -18.77 -13.62
CA TYR A 129 15.23 -19.65 -14.40
C TYR A 129 13.83 -19.07 -14.66
N TRP A 130 13.63 -17.78 -14.37
CA TRP A 130 12.32 -17.12 -14.50
C TRP A 130 12.37 -15.99 -15.53
N ASP A 131 11.33 -15.91 -16.36
CA ASP A 131 11.28 -14.98 -17.51
C ASP A 131 10.92 -13.53 -17.13
N GLY A 132 10.86 -13.23 -15.83
CA GLY A 132 10.58 -11.90 -15.31
C GLY A 132 9.10 -11.52 -15.30
N LYS A 133 8.18 -12.46 -15.59
CA LYS A 133 6.76 -12.17 -15.83
C LYS A 133 5.82 -12.87 -14.85
N PRO A 134 4.65 -12.27 -14.54
CA PRO A 134 3.60 -12.92 -13.77
C PRO A 134 3.21 -14.27 -14.38
N CYS A 135 3.19 -15.31 -13.55
CA CYS A 135 3.03 -16.69 -14.00
C CYS A 135 1.66 -16.96 -14.64
N GLY A 136 0.63 -16.22 -14.26
CA GLY A 136 -0.74 -16.42 -14.76
C GLY A 136 -1.11 -15.60 -16.00
N GLY A 137 -0.18 -14.83 -16.57
CA GLY A 137 -0.45 -13.88 -17.64
C GLY A 137 -0.48 -14.45 -19.06
N LYS A 138 0.10 -15.64 -19.30
CA LYS A 138 0.25 -16.16 -20.66
C LYS A 138 -1.09 -16.62 -21.25
N GLY A 139 -1.46 -16.04 -22.40
CA GLY A 139 -2.54 -16.54 -23.25
C GLY A 139 -3.94 -16.37 -22.66
N ILE A 140 -4.27 -15.20 -22.10
CA ILE A 140 -5.63 -14.90 -21.64
C ILE A 140 -6.54 -14.68 -22.85
N LYS A 141 -7.30 -15.71 -23.22
CA LYS A 141 -8.38 -15.63 -24.22
C LYS A 141 -9.77 -15.75 -23.60
N GLU A 142 -9.81 -16.16 -22.34
CA GLU A 142 -10.98 -16.47 -21.55
C GLU A 142 -11.49 -15.25 -20.78
N ASP A 143 -12.67 -15.40 -20.19
CA ASP A 143 -13.28 -14.39 -19.34
C ASP A 143 -12.46 -14.20 -18.06
N LEU A 144 -12.23 -12.94 -17.73
CA LEU A 144 -11.52 -12.53 -16.52
C LEU A 144 -12.55 -11.93 -15.55
N SER A 145 -12.28 -12.03 -14.26
CA SER A 145 -12.95 -11.21 -13.26
C SER A 145 -11.94 -10.64 -12.28
N VAL A 146 -12.31 -9.53 -11.64
CA VAL A 146 -11.53 -8.93 -10.56
C VAL A 146 -12.40 -8.80 -9.33
N LYS A 147 -11.86 -9.23 -8.20
CA LYS A 147 -12.46 -9.03 -6.88
C LYS A 147 -11.69 -7.96 -6.12
N VAL A 148 -12.36 -6.87 -5.81
CA VAL A 148 -11.86 -5.84 -4.89
C VAL A 148 -12.31 -6.22 -3.49
N ARG A 149 -11.38 -6.62 -2.63
CA ARG A 149 -11.69 -7.19 -1.32
C ARG A 149 -12.13 -6.11 -0.33
N ASN A 150 -13.11 -6.43 0.52
CA ASN A 150 -13.48 -5.58 1.64
C ASN A 150 -12.46 -5.71 2.77
N VAL A 151 -11.44 -4.87 2.73
CA VAL A 151 -10.32 -4.89 3.68
C VAL A 151 -10.26 -3.62 4.55
N GLY A 152 -11.36 -2.88 4.62
CA GLY A 152 -11.43 -1.56 5.22
C GLY A 152 -10.72 -0.51 4.36
N GLN A 153 -9.94 0.38 4.98
CA GLN A 153 -9.06 1.29 4.24
C GLN A 153 -7.70 0.61 4.02
N GLY A 154 -7.62 -0.16 2.95
CA GLY A 154 -6.40 -0.81 2.46
C GLY A 154 -6.62 -1.32 1.04
N ASN A 155 -5.58 -1.86 0.41
CA ASN A 155 -5.67 -2.33 -0.98
C ASN A 155 -5.42 -3.83 -1.10
N TRP A 156 -6.38 -4.56 -1.65
CA TRP A 156 -6.23 -5.97 -1.99
C TRP A 156 -7.20 -6.31 -3.12
N ASN A 157 -6.63 -6.64 -4.28
CA ASN A 157 -7.41 -7.01 -5.46
C ASN A 157 -6.94 -8.36 -6.00
N GLU A 158 -7.88 -9.20 -6.42
CA GLU A 158 -7.63 -10.55 -6.92
C GLU A 158 -8.12 -10.62 -8.36
N VAL A 159 -7.24 -10.97 -9.29
CA VAL A 159 -7.58 -11.19 -10.70
C VAL A 159 -7.73 -12.67 -10.93
N TYR A 160 -8.89 -13.04 -11.47
CA TYR A 160 -9.29 -14.40 -11.74
C TYR A 160 -9.42 -14.65 -13.23
N LYS A 161 -9.00 -15.83 -13.64
CA LYS A 161 -9.26 -16.43 -14.95
C LYS A 161 -10.20 -17.61 -14.73
N LYS A 162 -11.49 -17.43 -15.03
CA LYS A 162 -12.57 -18.30 -14.51
C LYS A 162 -12.49 -18.36 -12.97
N ASP A 163 -12.35 -19.54 -12.38
CA ASP A 163 -12.26 -19.72 -10.93
C ASP A 163 -10.82 -19.69 -10.41
N ARG A 164 -9.83 -19.59 -11.31
CA ARG A 164 -8.41 -19.65 -10.96
C ARG A 164 -7.85 -18.25 -10.68
N CYS A 165 -7.32 -18.00 -9.50
CA CYS A 165 -6.64 -16.73 -9.23
C CYS A 165 -5.25 -16.72 -9.91
N ILE A 166 -4.98 -15.68 -10.70
CA ILE A 166 -3.72 -15.55 -11.45
C ILE A 166 -2.81 -14.45 -10.92
N LEU A 167 -3.40 -13.45 -10.26
CA LEU A 167 -2.69 -12.29 -9.75
C LEU A 167 -3.40 -11.73 -8.52
N ILE A 168 -2.62 -11.43 -7.49
CA ILE A 168 -3.01 -10.61 -6.35
C ILE A 168 -2.27 -9.28 -6.48
N TYR A 169 -3.00 -8.18 -6.36
CA TYR A 169 -2.46 -6.83 -6.34
C TYR A 169 -2.69 -6.23 -4.95
N ASP A 170 -1.59 -6.06 -4.22
CA ASP A 170 -1.47 -5.76 -2.80
C ASP A 170 -2.04 -6.82 -1.85
N LEU A 171 -1.54 -6.82 -0.62
CA LEU A 171 -2.04 -7.58 0.53
C LEU A 171 -2.30 -6.62 1.69
N GLY A 172 -2.96 -5.53 1.33
CA GLY A 172 -3.26 -4.41 2.18
C GLY A 172 -4.56 -4.60 2.95
N VAL A 173 -4.54 -4.17 4.19
CA VAL A 173 -5.69 -4.19 5.10
C VAL A 173 -5.64 -2.96 5.99
N SER A 174 -6.80 -2.55 6.51
CA SER A 174 -6.89 -1.41 7.42
C SER A 174 -5.88 -1.49 8.55
N ILE A 175 -5.18 -0.38 8.80
CA ILE A 175 -4.28 -0.24 9.95
C ILE A 175 -5.02 -0.42 11.29
N LYS A 176 -6.32 -0.12 11.32
CA LYS A 176 -7.17 -0.26 12.51
C LYS A 176 -7.48 -1.72 12.86
N TYR A 177 -7.33 -2.65 11.90
CA TYR A 177 -7.65 -4.06 12.14
C TYR A 177 -6.64 -4.75 13.05
N ASN A 178 -7.12 -5.57 13.97
CA ASN A 178 -6.29 -6.44 14.80
C ASN A 178 -5.90 -7.72 14.06
N ASN A 179 -5.01 -8.52 14.65
CA ASN A 179 -4.48 -9.75 14.03
C ASN A 179 -5.59 -10.73 13.69
N HIS A 180 -6.60 -10.89 14.55
CA HIS A 180 -7.72 -11.80 14.31
C HIS A 180 -8.53 -11.39 13.07
N GLN A 181 -8.88 -10.11 12.93
CA GLN A 181 -9.58 -9.59 11.75
C GLN A 181 -8.77 -9.83 10.47
N VAL A 182 -7.45 -9.60 10.51
CA VAL A 182 -6.58 -9.85 9.36
C VAL A 182 -6.48 -11.34 9.02
N LYS A 183 -6.29 -12.22 10.02
CA LYS A 183 -6.31 -13.68 9.84
C LYS A 183 -7.64 -14.16 9.23
N GLN A 184 -8.78 -13.58 9.63
CA GLN A 184 -10.09 -13.89 9.03
C GLN A 184 -10.17 -13.48 7.55
N ILE A 185 -9.68 -12.30 7.18
CA ILE A 185 -9.64 -11.85 5.76
C ILE A 185 -8.83 -12.82 4.91
N ILE A 186 -7.68 -13.28 5.41
CA ILE A 186 -6.80 -14.26 4.73
C ILE A 186 -7.51 -15.61 4.59
N ARG A 187 -8.11 -16.13 5.67
CA ARG A 187 -8.85 -17.41 5.64
C ARG A 187 -10.04 -17.40 4.68
N ASN A 188 -10.67 -16.23 4.50
CA ASN A 188 -11.83 -16.06 3.65
C ASN A 188 -11.48 -15.86 2.16
N THR A 189 -10.21 -15.87 1.77
CA THR A 189 -9.83 -15.86 0.35
C THR A 189 -9.48 -17.26 -0.15
N GLN A 190 -9.76 -17.50 -1.42
CA GLN A 190 -9.33 -18.70 -2.15
C GLN A 190 -8.15 -18.39 -3.09
N ALA A 191 -7.69 -17.13 -3.13
CA ALA A 191 -6.73 -16.64 -4.12
C ALA A 191 -5.41 -17.43 -4.13
N PHE A 192 -4.94 -17.88 -2.97
CA PHE A 192 -3.65 -18.57 -2.84
C PHE A 192 -3.65 -20.02 -3.36
N LYS A 193 -4.81 -20.63 -3.63
CA LYS A 193 -4.90 -22.03 -4.07
C LYS A 193 -4.22 -22.31 -5.41
N ASP A 194 -4.15 -21.30 -6.27
CA ASP A 194 -3.74 -21.46 -7.68
C ASP A 194 -2.35 -20.90 -8.01
N SER A 195 -1.55 -20.69 -6.96
CA SER A 195 -0.23 -20.07 -7.02
C SER A 195 -0.21 -18.75 -7.81
N PRO A 196 -0.98 -17.73 -7.37
CA PRO A 196 -1.02 -16.46 -8.08
C PRO A 196 0.34 -15.76 -8.00
N SER A 197 0.55 -14.80 -8.90
CA SER A 197 1.60 -13.80 -8.72
C SER A 197 1.14 -12.75 -7.70
N LEU A 198 2.05 -12.18 -6.94
CA LEU A 198 1.77 -11.04 -6.06
C LEU A 198 2.47 -9.78 -6.60
N ILE A 199 1.76 -8.67 -6.70
CA ILE A 199 2.35 -7.35 -6.92
C ILE A 199 2.08 -6.50 -5.68
N ILE A 200 3.13 -6.03 -5.01
CA ILE A 200 3.03 -4.95 -4.02
C ILE A 200 3.24 -3.64 -4.75
N SER A 201 2.26 -2.75 -4.72
CA SER A 201 2.29 -1.46 -5.39
C SER A 201 3.31 -0.52 -4.74
N HIS A 202 3.33 -0.46 -3.41
CA HIS A 202 4.27 0.31 -2.62
C HIS A 202 4.28 -0.13 -1.15
N TRP A 203 5.25 0.41 -0.40
CA TRP A 203 5.52 0.04 0.99
C TRP A 203 4.79 0.93 1.99
N ASP A 204 3.51 1.18 1.74
CA ASP A 204 2.59 1.79 2.70
C ASP A 204 1.87 0.67 3.42
N ILE A 205 1.77 0.77 4.74
CA ILE A 205 1.40 -0.36 5.58
C ILE A 205 0.02 -0.93 5.21
N ASP A 206 -0.91 -0.11 4.76
CA ASP A 206 -2.23 -0.50 4.26
C ASP A 206 -2.23 -1.15 2.87
N HIS A 207 -1.05 -1.43 2.29
CA HIS A 207 -0.84 -2.18 1.05
C HIS A 207 -0.16 -3.54 1.25
N TYR A 208 0.43 -3.81 2.42
CA TYR A 208 1.16 -5.06 2.66
C TYR A 208 1.00 -5.67 4.06
N LYS A 209 0.25 -5.04 4.97
CA LYS A 209 0.11 -5.49 6.36
C LYS A 209 -0.32 -6.95 6.52
N ALA A 210 -1.14 -7.51 5.63
CA ALA A 210 -1.60 -8.89 5.77
C ALA A 210 -0.46 -9.92 5.65
N ILE A 211 0.71 -9.55 5.10
CA ILE A 211 1.90 -10.40 5.05
C ILE A 211 2.33 -10.89 6.44
N PHE A 212 2.18 -10.07 7.48
CA PHE A 212 2.59 -10.43 8.84
C PHE A 212 1.72 -11.53 9.47
N GLN A 213 0.48 -11.67 8.99
CA GLN A 213 -0.47 -12.67 9.47
C GLN A 213 -0.62 -13.87 8.53
N ALA A 214 -0.02 -13.79 7.34
CA ALA A 214 0.00 -14.87 6.37
C ALA A 214 0.95 -16.00 6.82
N GLU A 215 0.45 -17.23 6.85
CA GLU A 215 1.26 -18.43 7.13
C GLU A 215 2.35 -18.63 6.06
N SER A 216 3.46 -19.24 6.45
CA SER A 216 4.62 -19.47 5.58
C SER A 216 4.26 -20.30 4.35
N GLU A 217 3.43 -21.33 4.53
CA GLU A 217 2.91 -22.20 3.47
C GLU A 217 2.10 -21.41 2.44
N LEU A 218 1.28 -20.47 2.91
CA LEU A 218 0.46 -19.62 2.06
C LEU A 218 1.34 -18.65 1.26
N LEU A 219 2.34 -18.03 1.88
CA LEU A 219 3.32 -17.20 1.15
C LEU A 219 4.15 -18.03 0.16
N GLY A 220 4.52 -19.27 0.53
CA GLY A 220 5.24 -20.20 -0.34
C GLY A 220 4.42 -20.71 -1.52
N SER A 221 3.10 -20.62 -1.46
CA SER A 221 2.23 -20.95 -2.60
C SER A 221 2.32 -19.93 -3.74
N LEU A 222 2.76 -18.70 -3.47
CA LEU A 222 2.90 -17.65 -4.49
C LEU A 222 3.89 -18.07 -5.56
N CYS A 223 3.51 -17.89 -6.83
CA CYS A 223 4.41 -18.22 -7.91
C CYS A 223 5.60 -17.26 -7.96
N CYS A 224 5.34 -15.96 -7.94
CA CYS A 224 6.37 -14.93 -7.93
C CYS A 224 5.84 -13.64 -7.28
N VAL A 225 6.75 -12.82 -6.76
CA VAL A 225 6.42 -11.51 -6.17
C VAL A 225 7.12 -10.40 -6.93
N PHE A 226 6.39 -9.32 -7.19
CA PHE A 226 6.93 -8.05 -7.67
C PHE A 226 6.72 -6.98 -6.62
N CYS A 227 7.75 -6.20 -6.32
CA CYS A 227 7.65 -5.11 -5.33
C CYS A 227 8.66 -4.00 -5.65
N PRO A 228 8.46 -2.76 -5.17
CA PRO A 228 9.48 -1.73 -5.29
C PRO A 228 10.75 -2.10 -4.54
N ALA A 229 11.90 -1.81 -5.15
CA ALA A 229 13.20 -2.12 -4.56
C ALA A 229 13.50 -1.28 -3.31
N LYS A 230 12.95 -0.07 -3.21
CA LYS A 230 13.21 0.86 -2.12
C LYS A 230 12.38 0.49 -0.89
N LEU A 231 13.04 0.10 0.21
CA LEU A 231 12.42 -0.23 1.48
C LEU A 231 12.50 0.99 2.41
N PRO A 232 11.37 1.68 2.71
CA PRO A 232 11.41 2.95 3.42
C PRO A 232 11.65 2.84 4.93
N ASN A 233 11.47 1.68 5.54
CA ASN A 233 11.55 1.50 7.00
C ASN A 233 11.75 0.04 7.39
N LEU A 234 12.04 -0.21 8.66
CA LEU A 234 12.30 -1.56 9.17
C LEU A 234 11.09 -2.50 9.02
N THR A 235 9.85 -2.00 9.12
CA THR A 235 8.64 -2.82 8.93
C THR A 235 8.55 -3.33 7.50
N SER A 236 8.82 -2.49 6.50
CA SER A 236 8.86 -2.89 5.09
C SER A 236 10.00 -3.87 4.82
N GLU A 237 11.16 -3.73 5.49
CA GLU A 237 12.26 -4.68 5.41
C GLU A 237 11.87 -6.05 5.97
N ARG A 238 11.15 -6.07 7.10
CA ARG A 238 10.63 -7.29 7.70
C ARG A 238 9.61 -7.99 6.79
N ALA A 239 8.68 -7.24 6.20
CA ALA A 239 7.74 -7.78 5.23
C ALA A 239 8.47 -8.38 4.00
N PHE A 240 9.45 -7.65 3.46
CA PHE A 240 10.28 -8.14 2.36
C PHE A 240 11.08 -9.39 2.74
N LYS A 241 11.68 -9.43 3.93
CA LYS A 241 12.40 -10.61 4.45
C LYS A 241 11.47 -11.83 4.52
N ARG A 242 10.27 -11.67 5.08
CA ARG A 242 9.27 -12.75 5.16
C ARG A 242 8.88 -13.27 3.77
N LEU A 243 8.63 -12.37 2.82
CA LEU A 243 8.38 -12.78 1.43
C LEU A 243 9.59 -13.53 0.88
N LYS A 244 10.80 -12.99 1.05
CA LYS A 244 12.05 -13.57 0.52
C LYS A 244 12.35 -14.95 1.10
N GLU A 245 12.03 -15.20 2.36
CA GLU A 245 12.25 -16.50 2.98
C GLU A 245 11.27 -17.55 2.46
N ASN A 246 10.02 -17.16 2.18
CA ASN A 246 8.96 -18.12 1.86
C ASN A 246 8.67 -18.27 0.35
N CYS A 247 8.78 -17.20 -0.44
CA CYS A 247 8.48 -17.23 -1.87
C CYS A 247 9.68 -17.71 -2.69
N ASN A 248 9.42 -18.40 -3.80
CA ASN A 248 10.46 -18.91 -4.69
C ASN A 248 11.14 -17.78 -5.49
N TYR A 249 10.33 -16.94 -6.15
CA TYR A 249 10.80 -15.88 -7.03
C TYR A 249 10.37 -14.51 -6.52
N ILE A 250 11.32 -13.57 -6.39
CA ILE A 250 11.02 -12.18 -6.05
C ILE A 250 11.80 -11.22 -6.94
N ASN A 251 11.05 -10.35 -7.61
CA ASN A 251 11.56 -9.28 -8.44
C ASN A 251 11.37 -7.93 -7.75
N SER A 252 12.48 -7.36 -7.30
CA SER A 252 12.51 -6.01 -6.77
C SER A 252 12.73 -5.02 -7.91
N ILE A 253 11.73 -4.19 -8.19
CA ILE A 253 11.73 -3.23 -9.29
C ILE A 253 12.24 -1.89 -8.78
N GLU A 254 13.37 -1.44 -9.32
CA GLU A 254 13.87 -0.10 -9.07
C GLU A 254 12.97 0.96 -9.72
N GLU A 255 12.85 2.12 -9.07
CA GLU A 255 12.21 3.31 -9.66
C GLU A 255 12.91 3.67 -10.98
N ASP A 256 12.19 4.30 -11.91
CA ASP A 256 12.86 4.79 -13.12
C ASP A 256 13.75 6.01 -12.80
N ASP A 257 15.01 5.94 -13.19
CA ASP A 257 15.99 7.03 -13.09
C ASP A 257 15.86 8.04 -14.24
N SER A 258 14.89 7.88 -15.14
CA SER A 258 14.57 8.86 -16.17
C SER A 258 14.45 10.26 -15.57
N ARG A 259 15.17 11.22 -16.18
CA ARG A 259 15.13 12.62 -15.75
C ARG A 259 13.70 13.12 -15.86
N LEU A 260 13.14 13.64 -14.77
CA LEU A 260 11.83 14.30 -14.72
C LEU A 260 11.63 15.20 -15.96
N ILE A 261 10.90 14.71 -16.96
CA ILE A 261 10.54 15.49 -18.14
C ILE A 261 9.35 16.33 -17.72
N SER A 262 9.62 17.50 -17.14
CA SER A 262 8.69 18.42 -16.45
C SER A 262 8.53 18.20 -14.93
N ARG A 263 7.78 19.09 -14.25
CA ARG A 263 7.45 18.97 -12.81
C ARG A 263 6.49 17.81 -12.49
N ARG A 264 6.23 16.89 -13.41
CA ARG A 264 5.33 15.74 -13.24
C ARG A 264 6.13 14.44 -13.33
N ILE A 265 5.92 13.56 -12.36
CA ILE A 265 6.53 12.22 -12.29
C ILE A 265 5.80 11.32 -13.28
N SER A 266 6.52 10.76 -14.25
CA SER A 266 5.97 9.92 -15.32
C SER A 266 5.77 8.46 -14.87
N LEU A 267 5.28 7.60 -15.78
CA LEU A 267 5.29 6.15 -15.61
C LEU A 267 6.06 5.50 -16.77
N SER A 268 6.84 4.48 -16.44
CA SER A 268 7.58 3.67 -17.39
C SER A 268 7.12 2.22 -17.36
N LEU A 269 7.17 1.55 -18.51
CA LEU A 269 6.83 0.14 -18.61
C LEU A 269 7.89 -0.72 -17.93
N VAL A 270 7.43 -1.71 -17.17
CA VAL A 270 8.25 -2.82 -16.67
C VAL A 270 8.16 -4.00 -17.63
N PHE A 271 6.94 -4.35 -18.05
CA PHE A 271 6.68 -5.31 -19.13
C PHE A 271 5.37 -4.98 -19.85
N ASP A 272 5.27 -5.44 -21.10
CA ASP A 272 4.13 -5.21 -22.01
C ASP A 272 3.71 -6.56 -22.61
N GLU A 273 2.63 -7.12 -22.10
CA GLU A 273 2.10 -8.43 -22.50
C GLU A 273 0.70 -8.27 -23.11
N PRO A 274 0.23 -9.21 -23.97
CA PRO A 274 -1.01 -9.02 -24.75
C PRO A 274 -2.28 -8.69 -23.95
N ASN A 275 -2.33 -9.06 -22.67
CA ASN A 275 -3.49 -8.92 -21.80
C ASN A 275 -3.20 -8.19 -20.49
N PHE A 276 -1.96 -7.77 -20.26
CA PHE A 276 -1.59 -7.05 -19.06
C PHE A 276 -0.31 -6.24 -19.25
N VAL A 277 -0.25 -5.05 -18.67
CA VAL A 277 0.97 -4.20 -18.66
C VAL A 277 1.25 -3.74 -17.24
N LEU A 278 2.50 -3.87 -16.80
CA LEU A 278 2.97 -3.35 -15.53
C LEU A 278 3.79 -2.09 -15.77
N PHE A 279 3.51 -1.08 -14.95
CA PHE A 279 4.22 0.18 -14.90
C PHE A 279 4.91 0.35 -13.56
N ARG A 280 5.98 1.14 -13.60
CA ARG A 280 6.64 1.72 -12.43
C ARG A 280 6.66 3.24 -12.55
N GLY A 281 6.57 3.94 -11.43
CA GLY A 281 6.79 5.38 -11.44
C GLY A 281 8.26 5.78 -11.47
N GLU A 282 8.53 6.99 -11.94
CA GLU A 282 9.86 7.58 -11.83
C GLU A 282 10.19 7.92 -10.38
N LYS A 283 11.48 8.07 -10.11
CA LYS A 283 12.00 8.47 -8.81
C LYS A 283 11.32 9.74 -8.28
N SER A 284 10.73 9.62 -7.10
CA SER A 284 9.92 10.66 -6.49
C SER A 284 10.15 10.73 -4.97
N SER A 285 10.03 11.93 -4.40
CA SER A 285 9.91 12.09 -2.94
C SER A 285 8.51 11.73 -2.41
N ASP A 286 7.54 11.60 -3.33
CA ASP A 286 6.17 11.20 -3.09
C ASP A 286 6.00 9.76 -3.60
N ARG A 287 5.98 8.81 -2.67
CA ARG A 287 5.89 7.36 -2.92
C ARG A 287 4.61 6.95 -3.64
N ASN A 288 3.50 7.65 -3.42
CA ASN A 288 2.23 7.43 -4.11
C ASN A 288 2.39 7.65 -5.63
N LYS A 289 3.47 8.32 -6.07
CA LYS A 289 3.79 8.52 -7.49
C LYS A 289 4.86 7.57 -8.03
N SER A 290 5.60 6.85 -7.19
CA SER A 290 6.73 6.00 -7.62
C SER A 290 6.51 4.49 -7.43
N GLY A 291 5.31 4.08 -7.02
CA GLY A 291 4.93 2.68 -6.91
C GLY A 291 4.81 1.94 -8.25
N LEU A 292 4.27 0.73 -8.17
CA LEU A 292 3.88 -0.10 -9.30
C LEU A 292 2.38 0.05 -9.57
N SER A 293 1.97 -0.12 -10.83
CA SER A 293 0.57 -0.23 -11.25
C SER A 293 0.42 -1.19 -12.40
N ILE A 294 -0.75 -1.83 -12.50
CA ILE A 294 -1.03 -2.79 -13.57
C ILE A 294 -2.37 -2.50 -14.24
N ALA A 295 -2.41 -2.66 -15.56
CA ALA A 295 -3.67 -2.80 -16.29
C ALA A 295 -3.80 -4.23 -16.79
N VAL A 296 -5.01 -4.77 -16.75
CA VAL A 296 -5.35 -6.12 -17.23
C VAL A 296 -6.58 -6.02 -18.12
N TRP A 297 -6.66 -6.79 -19.19
CA TRP A 297 -7.81 -6.80 -20.09
C TRP A 297 -8.05 -8.12 -20.80
N ASN A 298 -9.28 -8.30 -21.24
CA ASN A 298 -9.65 -9.30 -22.22
C ASN A 298 -10.17 -8.61 -23.50
N LYS A 299 -10.88 -9.36 -24.34
CA LYS A 299 -11.43 -8.86 -25.62
C LYS A 299 -12.56 -7.83 -25.47
N ASN A 300 -13.18 -7.71 -24.29
CA ASN A 300 -14.39 -6.92 -24.07
C ASN A 300 -14.15 -5.72 -23.13
N SER A 301 -13.30 -5.89 -22.13
CA SER A 301 -13.00 -4.84 -21.18
C SER A 301 -11.61 -4.93 -20.56
N SER A 302 -11.30 -3.89 -19.80
CA SER A 302 -10.05 -3.69 -19.10
C SER A 302 -10.31 -3.24 -17.67
N ILE A 303 -9.32 -3.39 -16.81
CA ILE A 303 -9.29 -2.81 -15.48
C ILE A 303 -7.90 -2.28 -15.17
N ILE A 304 -7.86 -1.11 -14.53
CA ILE A 304 -6.64 -0.51 -14.01
C ILE A 304 -6.61 -0.70 -12.49
N LEU A 305 -5.55 -1.35 -11.99
CA LEU A 305 -5.23 -1.47 -10.57
C LEU A 305 -4.12 -0.44 -10.28
N ALA A 306 -4.52 0.72 -9.76
CA ALA A 306 -3.66 1.91 -9.75
C ALA A 306 -2.78 2.05 -8.50
N GLY A 307 -3.04 1.29 -7.43
CA GLY A 307 -2.45 1.60 -6.12
C GLY A 307 -2.77 3.05 -5.74
N ASP A 308 -1.76 3.83 -5.40
CA ASP A 308 -1.93 5.23 -4.99
C ASP A 308 -1.52 6.27 -6.05
N HIS A 309 -1.31 5.81 -7.29
CA HIS A 309 -0.94 6.67 -8.40
C HIS A 309 -1.96 7.76 -8.68
N TYR A 310 -1.46 8.92 -9.09
CA TYR A 310 -2.32 10.04 -9.39
C TYR A 310 -3.11 9.80 -10.68
N TYR A 311 -4.30 10.39 -10.79
CA TYR A 311 -5.13 10.27 -11.99
C TYR A 311 -4.41 10.66 -13.27
N TYR A 312 -3.43 11.56 -13.19
CA TYR A 312 -2.64 11.86 -14.38
C TYR A 312 -1.75 10.73 -14.84
N GLN A 313 -1.16 9.98 -13.91
CA GLN A 313 -0.33 8.82 -14.24
C GLN A 313 -1.23 7.74 -14.86
N ILE A 314 -2.43 7.55 -14.29
CA ILE A 314 -3.43 6.62 -14.80
C ILE A 314 -3.83 6.96 -16.24
N PHE A 315 -4.34 8.18 -16.50
CA PHE A 315 -4.96 8.48 -17.79
C PHE A 315 -3.98 8.97 -18.86
N ASP A 316 -2.85 9.59 -18.48
CA ASP A 316 -1.86 10.04 -19.47
C ASP A 316 -0.88 8.92 -19.89
N TYR A 317 -0.79 7.82 -19.13
CA TYR A 317 0.17 6.72 -19.38
C TYR A 317 -0.51 5.35 -19.44
N ILE A 318 -1.14 4.88 -18.34
CA ILE A 318 -1.69 3.52 -18.26
C ILE A 318 -2.83 3.33 -19.28
N TYR A 319 -3.81 4.23 -19.26
CA TYR A 319 -4.98 4.17 -20.15
C TYR A 319 -4.59 4.12 -21.64
N LYS A 320 -3.52 4.84 -22.03
CA LYS A 320 -3.07 4.86 -23.42
C LYS A 320 -2.50 3.54 -23.93
N LYS A 321 -2.17 2.60 -23.03
CA LYS A 321 -1.75 1.24 -23.38
C LYS A 321 -2.91 0.26 -23.49
N ILE A 322 -4.09 0.62 -23.02
CA ILE A 322 -5.28 -0.23 -23.14
C ILE A 322 -5.77 -0.21 -24.60
N PRO A 323 -6.08 -1.38 -25.20
CA PRO A 323 -6.65 -1.43 -26.55
C PRO A 323 -7.91 -0.58 -26.69
N GLN A 324 -8.05 0.07 -27.85
CA GLN A 324 -9.20 0.92 -28.14
C GLN A 324 -10.51 0.09 -28.18
N GLY A 325 -11.60 0.72 -27.76
CA GLY A 325 -12.95 0.14 -27.81
C GLY A 325 -13.34 -0.69 -26.58
N LEU A 326 -12.39 -1.11 -25.75
CA LEU A 326 -12.67 -1.86 -24.53
C LEU A 326 -13.44 -1.01 -23.50
N LYS A 327 -14.32 -1.66 -22.73
CA LYS A 327 -14.87 -1.04 -21.52
C LYS A 327 -13.75 -0.84 -20.50
N VAL A 328 -13.69 0.31 -19.86
CA VAL A 328 -12.63 0.62 -18.88
C VAL A 328 -13.18 0.61 -17.47
N ASN A 329 -12.64 -0.28 -16.65
CA ASN A 329 -12.87 -0.33 -15.21
C ASN A 329 -11.66 0.25 -14.47
N LEU A 330 -11.87 0.71 -13.25
CA LEU A 330 -10.83 1.33 -12.44
C LEU A 330 -11.00 0.90 -10.98
N VAL A 331 -9.94 0.40 -10.36
CA VAL A 331 -9.81 0.45 -8.90
C VAL A 331 -9.23 1.81 -8.55
N THR A 332 -9.98 2.56 -7.76
CA THR A 332 -9.74 4.00 -7.60
C THR A 332 -8.47 4.21 -6.77
N PRO A 333 -7.62 5.18 -7.17
CA PRO A 333 -6.37 5.37 -6.48
C PRO A 333 -6.57 5.92 -5.08
N HIS A 334 -5.67 5.58 -4.16
CA HIS A 334 -5.61 6.18 -2.82
C HIS A 334 -6.96 6.09 -2.08
N HIS A 335 -7.67 4.98 -2.24
CA HIS A 335 -9.02 4.75 -1.65
C HIS A 335 -10.07 5.81 -2.01
N GLY A 336 -9.95 6.44 -3.18
CA GLY A 336 -10.79 7.58 -3.60
C GLY A 336 -10.41 8.90 -2.91
N GLY A 337 -9.28 8.94 -2.23
CA GLY A 337 -8.65 10.08 -1.60
C GLY A 337 -7.92 11.01 -2.57
N GLU A 338 -6.97 11.80 -2.06
CA GLU A 338 -6.28 12.82 -2.85
C GLU A 338 -5.27 12.23 -3.85
N ALA A 339 -5.71 12.00 -5.09
CA ALA A 339 -4.89 11.49 -6.20
C ALA A 339 -4.78 12.49 -7.37
N GLY A 340 -4.80 13.79 -7.07
CA GLY A 340 -4.75 14.88 -8.07
C GLY A 340 -6.10 15.16 -8.75
N SER A 341 -6.07 16.01 -9.78
CA SER A 341 -7.31 16.50 -10.43
C SER A 341 -7.79 15.61 -11.57
N LEU A 342 -9.10 15.34 -11.56
CA LEU A 342 -9.82 14.63 -12.61
C LEU A 342 -10.42 15.52 -13.70
N LYS A 343 -10.49 16.84 -13.48
CA LYS A 343 -11.31 17.75 -14.30
C LYS A 343 -11.02 17.66 -15.80
N ARG A 344 -9.76 17.47 -16.18
CA ARG A 344 -9.35 17.36 -17.59
C ARG A 344 -9.72 16.04 -18.27
N TYR A 345 -10.16 15.03 -17.52
CA TYR A 345 -10.51 13.72 -18.05
C TYR A 345 -12.02 13.51 -18.19
N ILE A 346 -12.82 14.39 -17.59
CA ILE A 346 -14.28 14.37 -17.69
C ILE A 346 -14.67 14.53 -19.16
N GLY A 347 -15.41 13.54 -19.69
CA GLY A 347 -15.85 13.49 -21.09
C GLY A 347 -14.78 13.06 -22.10
N ASN A 348 -13.54 12.81 -21.67
CA ASN A 348 -12.42 12.51 -22.56
C ASN A 348 -11.98 11.03 -22.55
N ILE A 349 -12.54 10.23 -21.66
CA ILE A 349 -12.27 8.79 -21.56
C ILE A 349 -13.52 8.04 -22.01
N PRO A 350 -13.59 7.59 -23.27
CA PRO A 350 -14.75 6.83 -23.76
C PRO A 350 -14.84 5.45 -23.10
N ASN A 351 -16.04 4.88 -23.13
CA ASN A 351 -16.33 3.49 -22.70
C ASN A 351 -15.97 3.15 -21.25
N VAL A 352 -16.01 4.11 -20.33
CA VAL A 352 -15.87 3.82 -18.89
C VAL A 352 -17.03 2.97 -18.38
N ASN A 353 -16.77 2.11 -17.39
CA ASN A 353 -17.76 1.19 -16.81
C ASN A 353 -17.82 1.33 -15.28
N ILE A 354 -17.05 0.54 -14.52
CA ILE A 354 -17.10 0.55 -13.05
C ILE A 354 -15.85 1.21 -12.48
N ALA A 355 -16.03 2.08 -11.49
CA ALA A 355 -14.97 2.55 -10.61
C ALA A 355 -15.21 1.98 -9.21
N ALA A 356 -14.38 1.03 -8.79
CA ALA A 356 -14.48 0.35 -7.51
C ALA A 356 -13.50 0.93 -6.49
N THR A 357 -13.94 1.04 -5.24
CA THR A 357 -13.12 1.61 -4.16
C THR A 357 -13.14 0.71 -2.94
N SER A 358 -11.96 0.22 -2.55
CA SER A 358 -11.75 -0.38 -1.24
C SER A 358 -11.64 0.73 -0.20
N THR A 359 -12.64 0.82 0.67
CA THR A 359 -12.67 1.77 1.77
C THR A 359 -13.50 1.24 2.94
N GLY A 360 -13.20 1.72 4.13
CA GLY A 360 -13.91 1.40 5.37
C GLY A 360 -13.84 2.57 6.33
N GLU A 361 -13.99 2.30 7.61
CA GLU A 361 -13.88 3.34 8.65
C GLU A 361 -12.51 4.03 8.59
N ASN A 362 -12.53 5.34 8.41
CA ASN A 362 -11.33 6.16 8.32
C ASN A 362 -11.58 7.60 8.76
N ASN A 363 -10.49 8.30 9.06
CA ASN A 363 -10.51 9.68 9.54
C ASN A 363 -10.07 10.68 8.45
N TYR A 364 -9.77 10.18 7.26
CA TYR A 364 -9.35 10.99 6.10
C TYR A 364 -10.54 11.50 5.29
N GLU A 365 -11.76 11.15 5.70
CA GLU A 365 -12.99 11.38 4.94
C GLU A 365 -12.89 10.76 3.54
N HIS A 366 -12.19 9.63 3.43
CA HIS A 366 -12.11 8.84 2.22
C HIS A 366 -13.38 7.98 2.06
N PRO A 367 -13.91 7.82 0.84
CA PRO A 367 -13.50 8.52 -0.38
C PRO A 367 -13.93 10.00 -0.34
N LYS A 368 -13.11 10.90 -0.90
CA LYS A 368 -13.45 12.34 -0.90
C LYS A 368 -14.71 12.57 -1.77
N PRO A 369 -15.74 13.28 -1.27
CA PRO A 369 -16.99 13.49 -2.01
C PRO A 369 -16.81 14.11 -3.41
N GLU A 370 -15.87 15.06 -3.54
CA GLU A 370 -15.57 15.70 -4.82
C GLU A 370 -14.93 14.73 -5.83
N ASN A 371 -14.12 13.76 -5.37
CA ASN A 371 -13.56 12.73 -6.25
C ASN A 371 -14.63 11.77 -6.72
N LYS A 372 -15.49 11.27 -5.81
CA LYS A 372 -16.66 10.45 -6.16
C LYS A 372 -17.51 11.16 -7.22
N LYS A 373 -17.83 12.43 -7.00
CA LYS A 373 -18.59 13.27 -7.95
C LYS A 373 -17.90 13.38 -9.31
N ASN A 374 -16.59 13.64 -9.34
CA ASN A 374 -15.85 13.77 -10.59
C ASN A 374 -15.74 12.45 -11.35
N ILE A 375 -15.62 11.32 -10.67
CA ILE A 375 -15.56 9.98 -11.28
C ILE A 375 -16.91 9.61 -11.88
N ILE A 376 -18.00 9.91 -11.18
CA ILE A 376 -19.37 9.79 -11.74
C ILE A 376 -19.54 10.69 -12.97
N LYS A 377 -19.05 11.95 -12.92
CA LYS A 377 -19.09 12.86 -14.08
C LYS A 377 -18.27 12.37 -15.27
N MET A 378 -17.21 11.60 -15.04
CA MET A 378 -16.48 10.95 -16.13
C MET A 378 -17.29 9.85 -16.83
N GLY A 379 -18.37 9.37 -16.20
CA GLY A 379 -19.26 8.34 -16.73
C GLY A 379 -19.14 6.99 -16.01
N PHE A 380 -18.24 6.85 -15.02
CA PHE A 380 -18.14 5.61 -14.27
C PHE A 380 -19.34 5.40 -13.35
N LYS A 381 -19.79 4.14 -13.23
CA LYS A 381 -20.57 3.68 -12.09
C LYS A 381 -19.64 3.49 -10.89
N TRP A 382 -19.78 4.35 -9.89
CA TRP A 382 -19.04 4.24 -8.64
C TRP A 382 -19.63 3.12 -7.76
N VAL A 383 -18.76 2.30 -7.18
CA VAL A 383 -19.11 1.28 -6.17
C VAL A 383 -18.02 1.27 -5.11
N SER A 384 -18.38 1.09 -3.83
CA SER A 384 -17.39 0.95 -2.75
C SER A 384 -17.72 -0.19 -1.79
N THR A 385 -16.68 -0.81 -1.23
CA THR A 385 -16.79 -2.01 -0.38
C THR A 385 -17.60 -1.76 0.89
N ASN A 386 -17.56 -0.54 1.44
CA ASN A 386 -18.40 -0.12 2.56
C ASN A 386 -19.88 0.04 2.19
N GLU A 387 -20.21 0.50 0.98
CA GLU A 387 -21.60 0.68 0.52
C GLU A 387 -22.28 -0.67 0.25
N VAL A 388 -21.52 -1.65 -0.25
CA VAL A 388 -22.03 -3.02 -0.49
C VAL A 388 -21.83 -3.97 0.69
N ASN A 389 -21.12 -3.53 1.74
CA ASN A 389 -20.72 -4.32 2.90
C ASN A 389 -20.11 -5.70 2.54
N GLY A 390 -19.18 -5.69 1.58
CA GLY A 390 -18.65 -6.91 0.99
C GLY A 390 -17.66 -6.65 -0.13
N ASP A 391 -17.13 -7.72 -0.71
CA ASP A 391 -16.25 -7.65 -1.86
C ASP A 391 -17.02 -7.15 -3.09
N ILE A 392 -16.33 -6.44 -3.99
CA ILE A 392 -16.88 -6.03 -5.28
C ILE A 392 -16.31 -6.96 -6.35
N GLU A 393 -17.17 -7.64 -7.08
CA GLU A 393 -16.78 -8.42 -8.25
C GLU A 393 -17.05 -7.63 -9.55
N ILE A 394 -16.03 -7.59 -10.41
CA ILE A 394 -16.07 -6.93 -11.72
C ILE A 394 -15.76 -7.98 -12.78
N LEU A 395 -16.75 -8.31 -13.61
CA LEU A 395 -16.56 -9.16 -14.77
C LEU A 395 -15.94 -8.34 -15.90
N LEU A 396 -14.87 -8.86 -16.51
CA LEU A 396 -14.21 -8.23 -17.64
C LEU A 396 -14.72 -8.73 -18.99
#